data_AF-A0AAD8HGF8-F1
#
_entry.id   AF-A0AAD8HGF8-F1
#
_cell.length_a   1.000
_cell.length_b   1.000
_cell.length_c   1.000
_cell.angle_alpha   90.00
_cell.angle_beta   90.00
_cell.angle_gamma   90.00
#
_symmetry.space_group_name_H-M   'P 1'
#
loop_
_entity.id
_entity.type
_entity.pdbx_description
1 polymer ?
#
loop_
_entity_poly.entity_id
_entity_poly.type
_entity_poly.pdbx_seq_one_letter_code
_entity_poly.pdbx_strand_id
1 'polypeptide(L)'
;MLQTVMIELLEDCVSKHKSYCDSKNVNDGDSFLNYVREGFIATASSLRNCISTIFTHLPKTFIRERNYEDGVALMTLLDSFESFLFQTSLVGEELKEAYLLEGKFEFLTRVNVNIATFLHFKRESVRFLRTLMSALDELDLPTCSKDSIEEFCYRMATLIFCIASSAYKLQSVKMYPMKLLVIDEAAQLRECESLIPLQVPSIKHTVLLGDECQLPAFVTSKVASYF
;
A
#
# COMPACT_ATOMS: atom_id res chain seq x y z
N MET A 1 -8.03 -9.79 5.65
CA MET A 1 -8.93 -10.60 4.79
C MET A 1 -8.16 -11.25 3.64
N LEU A 2 -7.64 -10.52 2.65
CA LEU A 2 -6.92 -11.12 1.49
C LEU A 2 -5.62 -11.87 1.84
N GLN A 3 -4.85 -11.35 2.80
CA GLN A 3 -3.63 -12.01 3.29
C GLN A 3 -3.93 -13.30 4.07
N THR A 4 -4.99 -13.30 4.87
CA THR A 4 -5.49 -14.49 5.56
C THR A 4 -5.85 -15.59 4.57
N VAL A 5 -6.48 -15.22 3.45
CA VAL A 5 -6.81 -16.18 2.38
C VAL A 5 -5.55 -16.77 1.73
N MET A 6 -4.50 -15.99 1.50
CA MET A 6 -3.22 -16.51 0.98
C MET A 6 -2.52 -17.42 2.00
N ILE A 7 -2.45 -17.03 3.27
CA ILE A 7 -1.86 -17.88 4.31
C ILE A 7 -2.65 -19.19 4.42
N GLU A 8 -3.98 -19.13 4.46
CA GLU A 8 -4.83 -20.33 4.48
C GLU A 8 -4.66 -21.20 3.22
N LEU A 9 -4.47 -20.60 2.04
CA LEU A 9 -4.17 -21.33 0.81
C LEU A 9 -2.80 -22.03 0.90
N LEU A 10 -1.83 -21.44 1.60
CA LEU A 10 -0.49 -22.02 1.76
C LEU A 10 -0.42 -23.05 2.88
N GLU A 11 -1.21 -22.89 3.95
CA GLU A 11 -1.16 -23.75 5.15
C GLU A 11 -2.20 -24.88 5.10
N ASP A 12 -3.44 -24.63 4.63
CA ASP A 12 -4.58 -25.57 4.76
C ASP A 12 -5.26 -25.94 3.43
N CYS A 13 -4.50 -25.98 2.33
CA CYS A 13 -5.06 -26.22 1.00
C CYS A 13 -5.69 -27.61 0.82
N VAL A 14 -5.07 -28.64 1.40
CA VAL A 14 -5.48 -30.04 1.18
C VAL A 14 -6.85 -30.33 1.79
N SER A 15 -7.12 -29.81 2.98
CA SER A 15 -8.41 -29.92 3.66
C SER A 15 -9.52 -29.24 2.85
N LYS A 16 -9.25 -28.06 2.30
CA LYS A 16 -10.17 -27.28 1.46
C LYS A 16 -10.45 -27.94 0.11
N HIS A 17 -9.43 -28.50 -0.53
CA HIS A 17 -9.59 -29.23 -1.79
C HIS A 17 -10.45 -30.48 -1.61
N LYS A 18 -10.28 -31.22 -0.51
CA LYS A 18 -11.10 -32.42 -0.23
C LYS A 18 -12.60 -32.08 -0.15
N SER A 19 -12.94 -31.00 0.55
CA SER A 19 -14.31 -30.47 0.59
C SER A 19 -14.83 -30.00 -0.78
N TYR A 20 -13.95 -29.56 -1.69
CA TYR A 20 -14.29 -29.16 -3.05
C TYR A 20 -14.53 -30.37 -3.96
N CYS A 21 -13.69 -31.41 -3.89
CA CYS A 21 -13.81 -32.64 -4.69
C CYS A 21 -15.03 -33.50 -4.33
N ASP A 22 -15.40 -33.55 -3.04
CA ASP A 22 -16.60 -34.25 -2.57
C ASP A 22 -17.90 -33.70 -3.23
N SER A 23 -17.84 -32.50 -3.82
CA SER A 23 -18.95 -31.88 -4.57
C SER A 23 -18.98 -32.19 -6.08
N LYS A 24 -17.91 -32.75 -6.67
CA LYS A 24 -17.75 -32.82 -8.15
C LYS A 24 -17.28 -34.15 -8.78
N ASN A 25 -16.93 -35.22 -8.04
CA ASN A 25 -16.55 -36.53 -8.60
C ASN A 25 -15.46 -36.47 -9.73
N VAL A 26 -14.28 -35.88 -9.46
CA VAL A 26 -13.17 -35.76 -10.42
C VAL A 26 -11.88 -36.40 -9.87
N ASN A 27 -11.07 -37.02 -10.75
CA ASN A 27 -9.81 -37.70 -10.44
C ASN A 27 -8.73 -36.75 -9.87
N ASP A 28 -7.86 -37.25 -8.99
CA ASP A 28 -7.38 -36.55 -7.77
C ASP A 28 -6.07 -35.71 -7.90
N GLY A 29 -5.20 -35.98 -8.88
CA GLY A 29 -3.88 -35.31 -8.99
C GLY A 29 -3.84 -34.01 -9.80
N ASP A 30 -4.21 -34.07 -11.09
CA ASP A 30 -4.24 -32.89 -11.98
C ASP A 30 -5.31 -31.87 -11.57
N SER A 31 -6.38 -32.34 -10.91
CA SER A 31 -7.40 -31.47 -10.30
C SER A 31 -6.83 -30.63 -9.16
N PHE A 32 -5.97 -31.21 -8.32
CA PHE A 32 -5.35 -30.51 -7.19
C PHE A 32 -4.39 -29.41 -7.66
N LEU A 33 -3.52 -29.71 -8.61
CA LEU A 33 -2.57 -28.72 -9.13
C LEU A 33 -3.28 -27.53 -9.78
N ASN A 34 -4.32 -27.79 -10.58
CA ASN A 34 -5.10 -26.72 -11.20
C ASN A 34 -5.89 -25.92 -10.15
N TYR A 35 -6.44 -26.57 -9.13
CA TYR A 35 -7.08 -25.89 -8.00
C TYR A 35 -6.13 -24.94 -7.27
N VAL A 36 -4.90 -25.40 -6.96
CA VAL A 36 -3.88 -24.55 -6.31
C VAL A 36 -3.48 -23.39 -7.22
N ARG A 37 -3.28 -23.63 -8.52
CA ARG A 37 -2.92 -22.59 -9.51
C ARG A 37 -3.97 -21.49 -9.59
N GLU A 38 -5.25 -21.86 -9.76
CA GLU A 38 -6.35 -20.90 -9.84
C GLU A 38 -6.49 -20.10 -8.54
N GLY A 39 -6.45 -20.80 -7.39
CA GLY A 39 -6.49 -20.16 -6.08
C GLY A 39 -5.32 -19.21 -5.85
N PHE A 40 -4.12 -19.61 -6.26
CA PHE A 40 -2.91 -18.81 -6.12
C PHE A 40 -2.95 -17.56 -7.00
N ILE A 41 -3.33 -17.66 -8.27
CA ILE A 41 -3.47 -16.50 -9.16
C ILE A 41 -4.45 -15.48 -8.57
N ALA A 42 -5.64 -15.94 -8.17
CA ALA A 42 -6.69 -15.05 -7.67
C ALA A 42 -6.26 -14.33 -6.38
N THR A 43 -5.60 -15.04 -5.46
CA THR A 43 -5.16 -14.49 -4.18
C THR A 43 -3.91 -13.63 -4.34
N ALA A 44 -2.92 -14.06 -5.12
CA ALA A 44 -1.68 -13.33 -5.35
C ALA A 44 -1.96 -12.02 -6.09
N SER A 45 -2.78 -12.01 -7.13
CA SER A 45 -3.17 -10.77 -7.83
C SER A 45 -3.84 -9.76 -6.91
N SER A 46 -4.78 -10.21 -6.07
CA SER A 46 -5.45 -9.35 -5.09
C SER A 46 -4.47 -8.79 -4.04
N LEU A 47 -3.55 -9.61 -3.57
CA LEU A 47 -2.50 -9.21 -2.63
C LEU A 47 -1.53 -8.20 -3.26
N ARG A 48 -1.09 -8.44 -4.50
CA ARG A 48 -0.24 -7.54 -5.28
C ARG A 48 -0.86 -6.16 -5.41
N ASN A 49 -2.14 -6.11 -5.76
CA ASN A 49 -2.89 -4.86 -5.85
C ASN A 49 -2.98 -4.14 -4.49
N CYS A 50 -3.23 -4.88 -3.41
CA CYS A 50 -3.29 -4.32 -2.06
C CYS A 50 -1.95 -3.69 -1.64
N ILE A 51 -0.83 -4.42 -1.78
CA ILE A 51 0.51 -3.92 -1.47
C ILE A 51 0.82 -2.68 -2.31
N SER A 52 0.58 -2.75 -3.62
CA SER A 52 0.80 -1.62 -4.53
C SER A 52 0.00 -0.38 -4.14
N THR A 53 -1.28 -0.56 -3.77
CA THR A 53 -2.16 0.54 -3.34
C THR A 53 -1.63 1.21 -2.07
N ILE A 54 -1.29 0.41 -1.05
CA ILE A 54 -0.73 0.89 0.21
C ILE A 54 0.56 1.68 -0.04
N PHE A 55 1.46 1.13 -0.85
CA PHE A 55 2.77 1.72 -1.10
C PHE A 55 2.75 2.93 -2.04
N THR A 56 1.69 3.07 -2.84
CA THR A 56 1.48 4.24 -3.71
C THR A 56 0.85 5.40 -2.95
N HIS A 57 -0.07 5.11 -2.04
CA HIS A 57 -0.91 6.15 -1.41
C HIS A 57 -0.51 6.51 0.01
N LEU A 58 0.30 5.71 0.69
CA LEU A 58 0.81 6.05 2.01
C LEU A 58 2.27 6.53 1.94
N PRO A 59 2.65 7.54 2.76
CA PRO A 59 4.03 7.99 2.82
C PRO A 59 4.99 6.87 3.27
N LYS A 60 6.19 6.83 2.67
CA LYS A 60 7.26 5.91 3.12
C LYS A 60 7.67 6.13 4.58
N THR A 61 7.60 7.36 5.06
CA THR A 61 7.84 7.71 6.48
C THR A 61 6.81 7.09 7.42
N PHE A 62 5.58 6.89 6.93
CA PHE A 62 4.50 6.25 7.68
C PHE A 62 4.65 4.73 7.69
N ILE A 63 4.90 4.13 6.51
CA ILE A 63 5.04 2.66 6.38
C ILE A 63 6.37 2.15 6.94
N ARG A 64 7.43 2.98 6.97
CA ARG A 64 8.85 2.62 7.20
C ARG A 64 9.50 1.92 6.01
N GLU A 65 10.78 2.21 5.79
CA GLU A 65 11.55 1.72 4.63
C GLU A 65 11.68 0.20 4.59
N ARG A 66 11.97 -0.44 5.73
CA ARG A 66 12.05 -1.91 5.83
C ARG A 66 10.77 -2.60 5.36
N ASN A 67 9.61 -2.07 5.74
CA ASN A 67 8.33 -2.68 5.37
C ASN A 67 8.07 -2.53 3.86
N TYR A 68 8.56 -1.46 3.24
CA TYR A 68 8.54 -1.30 1.80
C TYR A 68 9.42 -2.36 1.11
N GLU A 69 10.65 -2.55 1.60
CA GLU A 69 11.57 -3.58 1.09
C GLU A 69 10.98 -4.99 1.21
N ASP A 70 10.42 -5.32 2.39
CA ASP A 70 9.76 -6.61 2.63
C ASP A 70 8.57 -6.82 1.69
N GLY A 71 7.79 -5.77 1.41
CA GLY A 71 6.69 -5.84 0.45
C GLY A 71 7.16 -6.05 -0.98
N VAL A 72 8.22 -5.36 -1.42
CA VAL A 72 8.83 -5.60 -2.75
C VAL A 72 9.37 -7.02 -2.84
N ALA A 73 10.07 -7.50 -1.81
CA ALA A 73 10.58 -8.87 -1.76
C ALA A 73 9.46 -9.91 -1.84
N LEU A 74 8.33 -9.68 -1.15
CA LEU A 74 7.15 -10.54 -1.24
C LEU A 74 6.58 -10.56 -2.66
N MET A 75 6.46 -9.40 -3.34
CA MET A 75 5.98 -9.34 -4.72
C MET A 75 6.85 -10.19 -5.66
N THR A 76 8.17 -10.03 -5.58
CA THR A 76 9.12 -10.82 -6.38
C THR A 76 9.08 -12.31 -6.04
N LEU A 77 8.89 -12.64 -4.75
CA LEU A 77 8.73 -14.02 -4.32
C LEU A 77 7.46 -14.64 -4.89
N LEU A 78 6.34 -13.92 -4.90
CA LEU A 78 5.08 -14.39 -5.48
C LEU A 78 5.20 -14.61 -6.99
N ASP A 79 5.91 -13.75 -7.72
CA ASP A 79 6.15 -13.93 -9.17
C ASP A 79 7.00 -15.18 -9.46
N SER A 80 8.01 -15.41 -8.63
CA SER A 80 8.86 -16.60 -8.71
C SER A 80 8.08 -17.87 -8.34
N PHE A 81 7.22 -17.78 -7.32
CA PHE A 81 6.38 -18.89 -6.88
C PHE A 81 5.31 -19.23 -7.92
N GLU A 82 4.69 -18.22 -8.53
CA GLU A 82 3.77 -18.39 -9.65
C GLU A 82 4.49 -19.14 -10.79
N SER A 83 5.66 -18.64 -11.20
CA SER A 83 6.45 -19.28 -12.25
C SER A 83 6.76 -20.75 -11.94
N PHE A 84 7.08 -21.07 -10.69
CA PHE A 84 7.28 -22.46 -10.23
C PHE A 84 6.01 -23.31 -10.33
N LEU A 85 4.86 -22.80 -9.87
CA LEU A 85 3.59 -23.54 -9.92
C LEU A 85 3.16 -23.88 -11.36
N PHE A 86 3.56 -23.07 -12.35
CA PHE A 86 3.26 -23.27 -13.77
C PHE A 86 4.34 -24.03 -14.55
N GLN A 87 5.38 -24.54 -13.89
CA GLN A 87 6.36 -25.41 -14.56
C GLN A 87 5.71 -26.72 -15.03
N THR A 88 6.11 -27.19 -16.22
CA THR A 88 5.62 -28.45 -16.79
C THR A 88 6.09 -29.68 -16.03
N SER A 89 7.17 -29.56 -15.26
CA SER A 89 7.75 -30.63 -14.45
C SER A 89 7.06 -30.84 -13.11
N LEU A 90 6.19 -29.91 -12.67
CA LEU A 90 5.50 -30.01 -11.39
C LEU A 90 4.23 -30.86 -11.52
N VAL A 91 4.13 -31.91 -10.70
CA VAL A 91 2.97 -32.82 -10.70
C VAL A 91 2.13 -32.59 -9.44
N GLY A 92 0.81 -32.71 -9.56
CA GLY A 92 -0.12 -32.46 -8.44
C GLY A 92 0.10 -33.34 -7.21
N GLU A 93 0.53 -34.59 -7.40
CA GLU A 93 0.84 -35.50 -6.28
C GLU A 93 2.03 -35.02 -5.44
N GLU A 94 3.09 -34.53 -6.08
CA GLU A 94 4.26 -33.96 -5.38
C GLU A 94 3.85 -32.74 -4.57
N LEU A 95 2.99 -31.90 -5.13
CA LEU A 95 2.46 -30.72 -4.47
C LEU A 95 1.60 -31.12 -3.25
N LYS A 96 0.70 -32.10 -3.43
CA LYS A 96 -0.17 -32.62 -2.37
C LYS A 96 0.64 -33.25 -1.24
N GLU A 97 1.68 -34.01 -1.57
CA GLU A 97 2.65 -34.53 -0.61
C GLU A 97 3.33 -33.38 0.14
N ALA A 98 3.81 -32.35 -0.57
CA ALA A 98 4.46 -31.21 0.05
C ALA A 98 3.57 -30.49 1.08
N TYR A 99 2.26 -30.37 0.82
CA TYR A 99 1.32 -29.80 1.79
C TYR A 99 1.15 -30.66 3.05
N LEU A 100 1.19 -31.99 2.93
CA LEU A 100 1.00 -32.94 4.06
C LEU A 100 2.24 -33.07 4.97
N LEU A 101 3.40 -32.58 4.53
CA LEU A 101 4.70 -32.73 5.21
C LEU A 101 4.99 -31.68 6.29
N GLU A 102 4.01 -30.85 6.65
CA GLU A 102 4.19 -29.74 7.59
C GLU A 102 4.78 -30.21 8.94
N GLY A 103 5.97 -29.71 9.29
CA GLY A 103 6.65 -29.98 10.57
C GLY A 103 7.67 -31.13 10.61
N LYS A 104 7.90 -31.89 9.52
CA LYS A 104 8.86 -33.03 9.48
C LYS A 104 10.07 -32.76 8.58
N PHE A 105 10.75 -31.64 8.83
CA PHE A 105 11.77 -31.05 7.94
C PHE A 105 13.08 -31.86 7.84
N GLU A 106 13.42 -32.66 8.85
CA GLU A 106 14.77 -33.25 8.96
C GLU A 106 15.02 -34.51 8.12
N PHE A 107 14.01 -35.13 7.51
CA PHE A 107 14.19 -36.47 6.89
C PHE A 107 14.06 -36.53 5.35
N LEU A 108 13.51 -35.51 4.68
CA LEU A 108 13.00 -35.65 3.30
C LEU A 108 13.67 -34.79 2.22
N THR A 109 14.61 -33.92 2.59
CA THR A 109 15.38 -33.09 1.63
C THR A 109 16.24 -33.89 0.64
N ARG A 110 16.29 -35.22 0.75
CA ARG A 110 17.06 -36.10 -0.12
C ARG A 110 16.36 -36.57 -1.40
N VAL A 111 15.05 -36.34 -1.61
CA VAL A 111 14.32 -37.12 -2.64
C VAL A 111 13.60 -36.30 -3.73
N ASN A 112 13.15 -35.06 -3.49
CA ASN A 112 12.45 -34.29 -4.55
C ASN A 112 12.71 -32.77 -4.51
N VAL A 113 13.26 -32.24 -5.61
CA VAL A 113 13.57 -30.81 -5.78
C VAL A 113 12.31 -29.94 -5.81
N ASN A 114 11.21 -30.41 -6.40
CA ASN A 114 9.96 -29.66 -6.48
C ASN A 114 9.34 -29.46 -5.10
N ILE A 115 9.31 -30.53 -4.28
CA ILE A 115 8.79 -30.46 -2.90
C ILE A 115 9.61 -29.48 -2.07
N ALA A 116 10.94 -29.56 -2.13
CA ALA A 116 11.83 -28.65 -1.39
C ALA A 116 11.63 -27.19 -1.82
N THR A 117 11.48 -26.95 -3.13
CA THR A 117 11.25 -25.62 -3.71
C THR A 117 9.89 -25.06 -3.29
N PHE A 118 8.83 -25.86 -3.34
CA PHE A 118 7.49 -25.47 -2.87
C PHE A 118 7.51 -25.08 -1.39
N LEU A 119 8.10 -25.92 -0.53
CA LEU A 119 8.19 -25.67 0.90
C LEU A 119 8.98 -24.39 1.22
N HIS A 120 10.04 -24.12 0.45
CA HIS A 120 10.79 -22.87 0.55
C HIS A 120 9.90 -21.66 0.23
N PHE A 121 9.20 -21.67 -0.91
CA PHE A 121 8.30 -20.59 -1.30
C PHE A 121 7.15 -20.40 -0.30
N LYS A 122 6.52 -21.49 0.15
CA LYS A 122 5.49 -21.46 1.19
C LYS A 122 6.00 -20.77 2.44
N ARG A 123 7.15 -21.23 2.98
CA ARG A 123 7.73 -20.69 4.21
C ARG A 123 8.04 -19.20 4.10
N GLU A 124 8.76 -18.80 3.05
CA GLU A 124 9.16 -17.40 2.90
C GLU A 124 7.94 -16.50 2.64
N SER A 125 6.96 -16.96 1.86
CA SER A 125 5.72 -16.21 1.62
C SER A 125 4.97 -15.99 2.92
N VAL A 126 4.78 -17.04 3.73
CA VAL A 126 4.12 -16.94 5.03
C VAL A 126 4.90 -16.03 5.98
N ARG A 127 6.24 -16.11 5.97
CA ARG A 127 7.11 -15.24 6.78
C ARG A 127 6.88 -13.77 6.43
N PHE A 128 7.02 -13.40 5.16
CA PHE A 128 6.81 -12.02 4.72
C PHE A 128 5.37 -11.54 4.95
N LEU A 129 4.37 -12.38 4.67
CA LEU A 129 2.97 -12.06 4.91
C LEU A 129 2.71 -11.74 6.38
N ARG A 130 3.23 -12.55 7.32
CA ARG A 130 3.09 -12.31 8.76
C ARG A 130 3.82 -11.04 9.19
N THR A 131 5.05 -10.84 8.73
CA THR A 131 5.83 -9.63 9.04
C THR A 131 5.11 -8.36 8.56
N LEU A 132 4.65 -8.33 7.31
CA LEU A 132 3.92 -7.20 6.76
C LEU A 132 2.57 -6.99 7.45
N MET A 133 1.86 -8.06 7.81
CA MET A 133 0.59 -7.96 8.52
C MET A 133 0.77 -7.30 9.89
N SER A 134 1.73 -7.77 10.70
CA SER A 134 2.03 -7.15 11.99
C SER A 134 2.44 -5.69 11.83
N ALA A 135 3.24 -5.38 10.80
CA ALA A 135 3.64 -4.00 10.52
C ALA A 135 2.47 -3.10 10.11
N LEU A 136 1.52 -3.61 9.33
CA LEU A 136 0.34 -2.88 8.87
C LEU A 136 -0.72 -2.72 9.98
N ASP A 137 -0.87 -3.73 10.86
CA ASP A 137 -1.78 -3.67 12.01
C ASP A 137 -1.30 -2.64 13.06
N GLU A 138 0.00 -2.39 13.13
CA GLU A 138 0.58 -1.32 13.95
C GLU A 138 0.37 0.09 13.36
N LEU A 139 -0.09 0.20 12.10
CA LEU A 139 -0.33 1.50 11.48
C LEU A 139 -1.66 2.10 11.96
N ASP A 140 -1.59 3.33 12.45
CA ASP A 140 -2.75 4.17 12.76
C ASP A 140 -3.40 4.71 11.47
N LEU A 141 -4.00 3.79 10.70
CA LEU A 141 -4.70 4.11 9.45
C LEU A 141 -6.00 4.88 9.75
N PRO A 142 -6.38 5.85 8.91
CA PRO A 142 -7.62 6.57 9.09
C PRO A 142 -8.81 5.62 8.93
N THR A 143 -9.88 5.92 9.66
CA THR A 143 -11.19 5.32 9.40
C THR A 143 -11.70 5.77 8.03
N CYS A 144 -12.61 5.00 7.40
CA CYS A 144 -13.20 5.36 6.11
C CYS A 144 -14.15 6.58 6.14
N SER A 145 -14.05 7.43 7.16
CA SER A 145 -14.79 8.69 7.25
C SER A 145 -14.00 9.81 6.58
N LYS A 146 -14.72 10.77 5.98
CA LYS A 146 -14.10 11.90 5.31
C LYS A 146 -13.18 12.69 6.24
N ASP A 147 -13.64 12.98 7.45
CA ASP A 147 -12.91 13.82 8.42
C ASP A 147 -11.62 13.13 8.89
N SER A 148 -11.65 11.81 9.10
CA SER A 148 -10.47 11.03 9.50
C SER A 148 -9.43 10.95 8.38
N ILE A 149 -9.87 10.78 7.14
CA ILE A 149 -8.99 10.80 5.96
C ILE A 149 -8.38 12.20 5.79
N GLU A 150 -9.19 13.25 5.92
CA GLU A 150 -8.74 14.63 5.81
C GLU A 150 -7.69 14.96 6.89
N GLU A 151 -7.95 14.61 8.16
CA GLU A 151 -6.98 14.77 9.25
C GLU A 151 -5.67 14.00 8.97
N PHE A 152 -5.77 12.74 8.52
CA PHE A 152 -4.60 11.94 8.16
C PHE A 152 -3.77 12.59 7.06
N CYS A 153 -4.43 13.09 6.00
CA CYS A 153 -3.77 13.77 4.88
C CYS A 153 -3.01 15.00 5.35
N TYR A 154 -3.60 15.85 6.19
CA TYR A 154 -2.91 17.02 6.72
C TYR A 154 -1.75 16.66 7.66
N ARG A 155 -1.93 15.63 8.50
CA ARG A 155 -0.88 15.14 9.40
C ARG A 155 0.32 14.60 8.63
N MET A 156 0.10 14.00 7.47
CA MET A 156 1.13 13.38 6.64
C MET A 156 1.68 14.27 5.52
N ALA A 157 1.03 15.40 5.22
CA ALA A 157 1.40 16.28 4.14
C ALA A 157 2.76 16.96 4.39
N THR A 158 3.65 16.88 3.41
CA THR A 158 4.89 17.66 3.35
C THR A 158 4.74 18.93 2.53
N LEU A 159 3.70 18.98 1.69
CA LEU A 159 3.37 20.09 0.80
C LEU A 159 1.86 20.23 0.72
N ILE A 160 1.35 21.45 0.89
CA ILE A 160 -0.08 21.76 0.82
C ILE A 160 -0.28 22.87 -0.20
N PHE A 161 -1.13 22.62 -1.18
CA PHE A 161 -1.59 23.63 -2.12
C PHE A 161 -2.96 24.12 -1.69
N CYS A 162 -3.09 25.44 -1.57
CA CYS A 162 -4.36 26.09 -1.29
C CYS A 162 -4.35 27.49 -1.93
N ILE A 163 -5.55 28.03 -2.14
CA ILE A 163 -5.68 29.45 -2.49
C ILE A 163 -5.50 30.29 -1.22
N ALA A 164 -5.02 31.53 -1.35
CA ALA A 164 -4.73 32.40 -0.20
C ALA A 164 -5.94 32.52 0.76
N SER A 165 -7.15 32.66 0.22
CA SER A 165 -8.38 32.80 1.01
C SER A 165 -8.81 31.54 1.77
N SER A 166 -8.32 30.34 1.42
CA SER A 166 -8.66 29.10 2.12
C SER A 166 -7.57 28.64 3.09
N ALA A 167 -6.41 29.31 3.10
CA ALA A 167 -5.29 28.99 4.00
C ALA A 167 -5.65 29.15 5.48
N TYR A 168 -6.69 29.92 5.83
CA TYR A 168 -7.19 30.01 7.21
C TYR A 168 -7.57 28.65 7.80
N LYS A 169 -7.99 27.68 6.97
CA LYS A 169 -8.31 26.32 7.42
C LYS A 169 -7.11 25.60 8.03
N LEU A 170 -5.89 25.95 7.60
CA LEU A 170 -4.66 25.35 8.10
C LEU A 170 -4.31 25.82 9.53
N GLN A 171 -4.96 26.87 10.04
CA GLN A 171 -4.73 27.36 11.40
C GLN A 171 -5.31 26.43 12.48
N SER A 172 -6.37 25.68 12.16
CA SER A 172 -7.08 24.82 13.12
C SER A 172 -6.75 23.33 12.98
N VAL A 173 -5.98 22.95 11.95
CA VAL A 173 -5.68 21.55 11.66
C VAL A 173 -4.38 21.11 12.32
N LYS A 174 -4.38 19.89 12.87
CA LYS A 174 -3.18 19.24 13.40
C LYS A 174 -2.29 18.79 12.23
N MET A 175 -1.20 19.49 12.01
CA MET A 175 -0.18 19.14 11.01
C MET A 175 1.22 19.35 11.55
N TYR A 176 2.22 18.76 10.89
CA TYR A 176 3.61 19.10 11.19
C TYR A 176 3.87 20.58 10.88
N PRO A 177 4.66 21.28 11.73
CA PRO A 177 4.97 22.69 11.53
C PRO A 177 5.53 22.98 10.13
N MET A 178 4.78 23.74 9.33
CA MET A 178 5.26 24.24 8.04
C MET A 178 6.14 25.46 8.29
N LYS A 179 7.35 25.45 7.73
CA LYS A 179 8.35 26.52 7.95
C LYS A 179 8.52 27.44 6.76
N LEU A 180 8.05 27.03 5.59
CA LEU A 180 8.17 27.74 4.33
C LEU A 180 6.79 27.97 3.74
N LEU A 181 6.47 29.23 3.46
CA LEU A 181 5.31 29.63 2.68
C LEU A 181 5.79 30.12 1.31
N VAL A 182 5.17 29.63 0.25
CA VAL A 182 5.37 30.15 -1.11
C VAL A 182 4.03 30.69 -1.58
N ILE A 183 4.00 31.96 -1.98
CA ILE A 183 2.82 32.59 -2.57
C ILE A 183 3.15 32.84 -4.03
N ASP A 184 2.47 32.08 -4.90
CA ASP A 184 2.50 32.30 -6.34
C ASP A 184 1.50 33.39 -6.75
N GLU A 185 1.76 34.07 -7.86
CA GLU A 185 0.97 35.22 -8.34
C GLU A 185 0.74 36.30 -7.27
N ALA A 186 1.75 36.56 -6.44
CA ALA A 186 1.69 37.50 -5.32
C ALA A 186 1.36 38.94 -5.76
N ALA A 187 1.71 39.33 -6.98
CA ALA A 187 1.37 40.64 -7.56
C ALA A 187 -0.14 40.81 -7.82
N GLN A 188 -0.89 39.71 -7.90
CA GLN A 188 -2.34 39.71 -8.14
C GLN A 188 -3.16 39.58 -6.84
N LEU A 189 -2.50 39.44 -5.67
CA LEU A 189 -3.17 39.39 -4.37
C LEU A 189 -3.31 40.78 -3.76
N ARG A 190 -4.45 41.03 -3.11
CA ARG A 190 -4.57 42.18 -2.20
C ARG A 190 -3.71 41.93 -0.97
N GLU A 191 -3.19 43.00 -0.37
CA GLU A 191 -2.38 42.91 0.85
C GLU A 191 -3.10 42.07 1.93
N CYS A 192 -4.39 42.33 2.16
CA CYS A 192 -5.19 41.60 3.13
C CYS A 192 -5.36 40.10 2.83
N GLU A 193 -5.30 39.69 1.57
CA GLU A 193 -5.38 38.27 1.18
C GLU A 193 -4.05 37.56 1.44
N SER A 194 -2.92 38.25 1.23
CA SER A 194 -1.59 37.71 1.52
C SER A 194 -1.38 37.45 3.03
N LEU A 195 -2.07 38.21 3.89
CA LEU A 195 -2.00 38.03 5.34
C LEU A 195 -2.60 36.72 5.83
N ILE A 196 -3.58 36.16 5.11
CA ILE A 196 -4.27 34.91 5.52
C ILE A 196 -3.28 33.72 5.58
N PRO A 197 -2.52 33.39 4.52
CA PRO A 197 -1.52 32.33 4.59
C PRO A 197 -0.32 32.69 5.46
N LEU A 198 0.03 33.97 5.61
CA LEU A 198 1.11 34.42 6.52
C LEU A 198 0.80 34.13 8.00
N GLN A 199 -0.47 33.99 8.36
CA GLN A 199 -0.90 33.62 9.71
C GLN A 199 -0.85 32.12 9.98
N VAL A 200 -0.48 31.28 9.01
CA VAL A 200 -0.30 29.84 9.25
C VAL A 200 0.78 29.63 10.32
N PRO A 201 0.52 28.80 11.35
CA PRO A 201 1.47 28.64 12.45
C PRO A 201 2.83 28.11 11.98
N SER A 202 3.90 28.59 12.64
CA SER A 202 5.28 28.11 12.48
C SER A 202 6.01 28.48 11.18
N ILE A 203 5.42 29.31 10.33
CA ILE A 203 6.12 29.87 9.16
C ILE A 203 7.34 30.67 9.61
N LYS A 204 8.50 30.41 8.98
CA LYS A 204 9.78 31.09 9.23
C LYS A 204 10.29 31.85 8.01
N HIS A 205 9.95 31.37 6.83
CA HIS A 205 10.37 31.92 5.56
C HIS A 205 9.16 32.04 4.64
N THR A 206 9.08 33.17 3.95
CA THR A 206 8.06 33.42 2.93
C THR A 206 8.77 33.80 1.64
N VAL A 207 8.36 33.16 0.54
CA VAL A 207 8.78 33.50 -0.83
C VAL A 207 7.55 33.99 -1.57
N LEU A 208 7.62 35.22 -2.08
CA LEU A 208 6.57 35.83 -2.89
C LEU A 208 7.03 35.82 -4.34
N LEU A 209 6.28 35.17 -5.22
CA LEU A 209 6.53 35.12 -6.65
C LEU A 209 5.41 35.88 -7.34
N GLY A 210 5.74 36.87 -8.14
CA GLY A 210 4.76 37.66 -8.88
C GLY A 210 5.44 38.54 -9.92
N ASP A 211 4.67 38.99 -10.90
CA ASP A 211 5.11 39.88 -11.97
C ASP A 211 4.35 41.20 -11.84
N GLU A 212 5.06 42.25 -11.40
CA GLU A 212 4.52 43.59 -11.24
C GLU A 212 4.13 44.27 -12.56
N CYS A 213 4.57 43.72 -13.70
CA CYS A 213 4.20 44.21 -15.03
C CYS A 213 2.86 43.63 -15.54
N GLN A 214 2.26 42.68 -14.81
CA GLN A 214 0.94 42.12 -15.12
C GLN A 214 -0.21 42.93 -14.51
N LEU A 215 -1.45 42.40 -14.63
CA LEU A 215 -2.63 43.06 -14.07
C LEU A 215 -2.57 43.07 -12.54
N PRO A 216 -2.89 44.21 -11.88
CA PRO A 216 -2.94 44.28 -10.43
C PRO A 216 -4.15 43.52 -9.87
N ALA A 217 -4.15 43.33 -8.55
CA ALA A 217 -5.27 42.71 -7.85
C ALA A 217 -6.62 43.39 -8.14
N PHE A 218 -7.64 42.59 -8.48
CA PHE A 218 -8.95 43.11 -8.81
C PHE A 218 -9.71 43.59 -7.57
N VAL A 219 -10.21 44.83 -7.62
CA VAL A 219 -11.13 45.40 -6.64
C VAL A 219 -12.36 45.97 -7.34
N THR A 220 -13.55 45.71 -6.79
CA THR A 220 -14.81 46.20 -7.35
C THR A 220 -15.00 47.70 -7.13
N SER A 221 -14.51 48.21 -6.01
CA SER A 221 -14.58 49.63 -5.66
C SER A 221 -13.44 50.40 -6.33
N LYS A 222 -13.80 51.34 -7.21
CA LYS A 222 -12.84 52.28 -7.82
C LYS A 222 -12.16 53.20 -6.80
N VAL A 223 -12.76 53.43 -5.63
CA VAL A 223 -12.12 54.23 -4.58
C VAL A 223 -11.05 53.40 -3.88
N ALA A 224 -11.29 52.09 -3.71
CA ALA A 224 -10.33 51.19 -3.09
C ALA A 224 -9.12 50.90 -3.98
N SER A 225 -9.24 51.00 -5.33
CA SER A 225 -8.11 50.76 -6.24
C SER A 225 -7.00 51.81 -6.18
N TYR A 226 -7.20 52.91 -5.44
CA TYR A 226 -6.17 53.92 -5.21
C TYR A 226 -5.30 53.64 -3.97
N PHE A 227 -5.64 52.60 -3.20
CA PHE A 227 -4.93 52.16 -2.00
C PHE A 227 -4.39 50.76 -2.22
#